data_AF-A0A0R1P4H9-F1
#
_entry.id   AF-A0A0R1P4H9-F1
#
_cell.length_a   1.000
_cell.length_b   1.000
_cell.length_c   1.000
_cell.angle_alpha   90.00
_cell.angle_beta   90.00
_cell.angle_gamma   90.00
#
_symmetry.space_group_name_H-M   'P 1'
#
loop_
_entity.id
_entity.type
_entity.pdbx_description
1 polymer ?
#
loop_
_entity_poly.entity_id
_entity_poly.type
_entity_poly.pdbx_seq_one_letter_code
_entity_poly.pdbx_strand_id
1 'polypeptide(L)'
;MGLIIYNKIDLTKGVIVMANLYLMVLIGIFILESCFEVVWYSQIREIYVSSGRVEPTPRIRRVIKVENMWSWGSWIFLFLLFIVPDGYNFLIICLITLIETLVVYELYNAREYAKKINQN
;
A
#
# COMPACT_ATOMS: atom_id res chain seq x y z
N MET A 1 -24.05 -39.70 -10.41
CA MET A 1 -23.32 -39.25 -9.21
C MET A 1 -21.90 -38.75 -9.52
N GLY A 2 -21.10 -39.48 -10.31
CA GLY A 2 -19.73 -39.04 -10.70
C GLY A 2 -19.63 -37.72 -11.47
N LEU A 3 -20.60 -37.42 -12.36
CA LEU A 3 -20.58 -36.19 -13.18
C LEU A 3 -20.78 -34.91 -12.34
N ILE A 4 -21.56 -34.99 -11.25
CA ILE A 4 -21.80 -33.87 -10.32
C ILE A 4 -20.54 -33.59 -9.48
N ILE A 5 -19.82 -34.64 -9.08
CA ILE A 5 -18.59 -34.54 -8.30
C ILE A 5 -17.47 -33.92 -9.16
N TYR A 6 -17.34 -34.34 -10.42
CA TYR A 6 -16.32 -33.82 -11.33
C TYR A 6 -16.52 -32.32 -11.60
N ASN A 7 -17.76 -31.90 -11.88
CA ASN A 7 -18.10 -30.51 -12.14
C ASN A 7 -17.89 -29.63 -10.90
N LYS A 8 -18.15 -30.16 -9.70
CA LYS A 8 -17.86 -29.47 -8.43
C LYS A 8 -16.36 -29.28 -8.20
N ILE A 9 -15.54 -30.29 -8.50
CA ILE A 9 -14.07 -30.20 -8.36
C ILE A 9 -13.49 -29.18 -9.35
N ASP A 10 -13.96 -29.15 -10.60
CA ASP A 10 -13.49 -28.21 -11.63
C ASP A 10 -13.88 -26.76 -11.29
N LEU A 11 -15.12 -26.54 -10.83
CA LEU A 11 -15.57 -25.24 -10.32
C LEU A 11 -14.72 -24.78 -9.11
N THR A 12 -14.43 -25.68 -8.18
CA THR A 12 -13.62 -25.34 -6.98
C THR A 12 -12.20 -24.96 -7.37
N LYS A 13 -11.59 -25.69 -8.33
CA LYS A 13 -10.27 -25.36 -8.87
C LYS A 13 -10.27 -24.01 -9.59
N GLY A 14 -11.28 -23.74 -10.41
CA GLY A 14 -11.43 -22.46 -11.10
C GLY A 14 -11.53 -21.28 -10.14
N VAL A 15 -12.30 -21.41 -9.06
CA VAL A 15 -12.43 -20.37 -8.02
C VAL A 15 -11.11 -20.13 -7.30
N ILE A 16 -10.35 -21.19 -6.96
CA ILE A 16 -9.05 -21.07 -6.29
C ILE A 16 -8.03 -20.37 -7.21
N VAL A 17 -7.98 -20.74 -8.50
CA VAL A 17 -7.07 -20.11 -9.46
C VAL A 17 -7.38 -18.63 -9.62
N MET A 18 -8.65 -18.26 -9.76
CA MET A 18 -9.05 -16.86 -9.84
C MET A 18 -8.69 -16.08 -8.57
N ALA A 19 -8.97 -16.63 -7.39
CA ALA A 19 -8.64 -15.99 -6.11
C ALA A 19 -7.13 -15.74 -5.95
N ASN A 20 -6.30 -16.72 -6.34
CA ASN A 20 -4.84 -16.59 -6.30
C ASN A 20 -4.33 -15.52 -7.29
N LEU A 21 -4.96 -15.42 -8.46
CA LEU A 21 -4.59 -14.43 -9.48
C LEU A 21 -4.91 -13.01 -9.00
N TYR A 22 -6.08 -12.81 -8.38
CA TYR A 22 -6.42 -11.53 -7.75
C TYR A 22 -5.48 -11.15 -6.60
N LEU A 23 -5.16 -12.11 -5.72
CA LEU A 23 -4.19 -11.90 -4.64
C LEU A 23 -2.82 -11.48 -5.20
N MET A 24 -2.33 -12.16 -6.24
CA MET A 24 -1.07 -11.81 -6.88
C MET A 24 -1.09 -10.39 -7.47
N VAL A 25 -2.18 -9.99 -8.13
CA VAL A 25 -2.31 -8.63 -8.68
C VAL A 25 -2.31 -7.58 -7.57
N LEU A 26 -3.07 -7.79 -6.48
CA LEU A 26 -3.14 -6.85 -5.36
C LEU A 26 -1.80 -6.71 -4.63
N ILE A 27 -1.09 -7.83 -4.43
CA ILE A 27 0.28 -7.81 -3.90
C ILE A 27 1.21 -7.05 -4.85
N GLY A 28 1.09 -7.25 -6.16
CA GLY A 28 1.86 -6.52 -7.16
C GLY A 28 1.62 -5.01 -7.11
N ILE A 29 0.36 -4.58 -6.99
CA ILE A 29 -0.01 -3.17 -6.83
C ILE A 29 0.60 -2.62 -5.53
N PHE A 30 0.45 -3.34 -4.43
CA PHE A 30 1.00 -2.93 -3.13
C PHE A 30 2.52 -2.73 -3.20
N ILE A 31 3.27 -3.66 -3.81
CA ILE A 31 4.73 -3.51 -4.00
C ILE A 31 5.08 -2.29 -4.85
N LEU A 32 4.33 -2.03 -5.93
CA LEU A 32 4.55 -0.85 -6.78
C LEU A 32 4.30 0.44 -6.00
N GLU A 33 3.23 0.51 -5.21
CA GLU A 33 2.89 1.65 -4.36
C GLU A 33 3.99 1.94 -3.33
N SER A 34 4.48 0.91 -2.63
CA SER A 34 5.60 1.06 -1.70
C SER A 34 6.90 1.51 -2.40
N CYS A 35 7.11 1.17 -3.69
CA CYS A 35 8.23 1.70 -4.46
C CYS A 35 8.08 3.21 -4.73
N PHE A 36 6.87 3.68 -5.06
CA PHE A 36 6.60 5.11 -5.26
C PHE A 36 6.77 5.91 -3.96
N GLU A 37 6.39 5.35 -2.82
CA GLU A 37 6.59 5.92 -1.50
C GLU A 37 8.07 6.25 -1.25
N VAL A 38 8.97 5.27 -1.42
CA VAL A 38 10.42 5.46 -1.23
C VAL A 38 10.97 6.57 -2.13
N VAL A 39 10.52 6.60 -3.40
CA VAL A 39 10.95 7.62 -4.36
C VAL A 39 10.49 9.01 -3.97
N TRP A 40 9.23 9.17 -3.56
CA TRP A 40 8.70 10.49 -3.18
C TRP A 40 9.23 10.96 -1.83
N TYR A 41 9.41 10.05 -0.87
CA TYR A 41 10.05 10.35 0.40
C TYR A 41 11.46 10.89 0.20
N SER A 42 12.26 10.21 -0.64
CA SER A 42 13.62 10.65 -0.97
C SER A 42 13.63 12.04 -1.61
N GLN A 43 12.70 12.32 -2.53
CA GLN A 43 12.59 13.65 -3.16
C GLN A 43 12.16 14.74 -2.18
N ILE A 44 11.23 14.47 -1.26
CA ILE A 44 10.86 15.43 -0.22
C ILE A 44 12.10 15.76 0.62
N ARG A 45 12.86 14.74 1.03
CA ARG A 45 14.08 14.93 1.82
C ARG A 45 15.12 15.75 1.08
N GLU A 46 15.35 15.47 -0.20
CA GLU A 46 16.28 16.22 -1.04
C GLU A 46 15.90 17.71 -1.17
N ILE A 47 14.61 18.00 -1.43
CA ILE A 47 14.04 19.37 -1.48
C ILE A 47 14.29 20.13 -0.17
N TYR A 48 14.19 19.46 0.98
CA TYR A 48 14.46 20.09 2.28
C TYR A 48 15.95 20.33 2.54
N VAL A 49 16.79 19.34 2.23
CA VAL A 49 18.24 19.48 2.36
C VAL A 49 18.76 20.59 1.44
N SER A 50 18.25 20.67 0.21
CA SER A 50 18.67 21.68 -0.78
C SER A 50 18.18 23.09 -0.46
N SER A 51 17.12 23.25 0.34
CA SER A 51 16.56 24.57 0.68
C SER A 51 17.17 25.21 1.93
N GLY A 52 18.11 24.55 2.59
CA GLY A 52 18.72 25.04 3.82
C GLY A 52 17.74 25.17 5.00
N ARG A 53 16.50 24.65 4.86
CA ARG A 53 15.51 24.63 5.93
C ARG A 53 15.83 23.47 6.88
N VAL A 54 16.24 23.81 8.09
CA VAL A 54 16.64 22.86 9.15
C VAL A 54 15.49 21.95 9.59
N GLU A 55 14.23 22.38 9.43
CA GLU A 55 13.06 21.57 9.77
C GLU A 55 12.00 21.54 8.65
N PRO A 56 11.38 20.36 8.40
CA PRO A 56 10.24 20.27 7.51
C PRO A 56 9.04 21.04 8.06
N THR A 57 8.26 21.67 7.17
CA THR A 57 7.04 22.37 7.57
C THR A 57 6.11 21.44 8.37
N PRO A 58 5.34 21.95 9.35
CA PRO A 58 4.54 21.13 10.26
C PRO A 58 3.52 20.23 9.53
N ARG A 59 3.10 20.61 8.31
CA ARG A 59 2.26 19.78 7.44
C ARG A 59 3.01 18.55 6.94
N ILE A 60 4.22 18.73 6.43
CA ILE A 60 5.04 17.63 5.89
C ILE A 60 5.57 16.73 7.00
N ARG A 61 5.87 17.28 8.18
CA ARG A 61 6.21 16.51 9.39
C ARG A 61 5.09 15.56 9.82
N ARG A 62 3.81 15.96 9.67
CA ARG A 62 2.67 15.08 9.95
C ARG A 62 2.56 13.97 8.92
N VAL A 63 2.71 14.28 7.63
CA VAL A 63 2.63 13.28 6.56
C VAL A 63 3.73 12.23 6.72
N ILE A 64 4.97 12.64 7.01
CA ILE A 64 6.09 11.72 7.30
C ILE A 64 5.83 10.86 8.55
N LYS A 65 5.18 11.41 9.58
CA LYS A 65 4.81 10.63 10.78
C LYS A 65 3.73 9.59 10.49
N VAL A 66 2.71 9.99 9.72
CA VAL A 66 1.63 9.09 9.28
C VAL A 66 2.21 7.98 8.42
N GLU A 67 3.12 8.31 7.51
CA GLU A 67 3.83 7.33 6.68
C GLU A 67 4.66 6.36 7.53
N ASN A 68 5.53 6.84 8.44
CA ASN A 68 6.30 5.92 9.30
C ASN A 68 5.42 5.01 10.16
N MET A 69 4.31 5.54 10.67
CA MET A 69 3.34 4.76 11.44
C MET A 69 2.60 3.75 10.55
N TRP A 70 2.33 4.10 9.30
CA TRP A 70 1.71 3.21 8.31
C TRP A 70 2.68 2.13 7.80
N SER A 71 3.94 2.46 7.56
CA SER A 71 5.00 1.51 7.22
C SER A 71 5.16 0.45 8.32
N TRP A 72 5.01 0.80 9.59
CA TRP A 72 4.91 -0.19 10.68
C TRP A 72 3.55 -0.89 10.73
N GLY A 73 2.46 -0.19 10.44
CA GLY A 73 1.10 -0.72 10.42
C GLY A 73 0.89 -1.79 9.35
N SER A 74 1.46 -1.60 8.16
CA SER A 74 1.35 -2.53 7.04
C SER A 74 1.98 -3.90 7.37
N TRP A 75 3.03 -3.93 8.19
CA TRP A 75 3.61 -5.17 8.70
C TRP A 75 2.67 -5.91 9.65
N ILE A 76 2.00 -5.19 10.55
CA ILE A 76 0.99 -5.77 11.46
C ILE A 76 -0.16 -6.38 10.64
N PHE A 77 -0.60 -5.68 9.60
CA PHE A 77 -1.62 -6.15 8.68
C PHE A 77 -1.18 -7.38 7.87
N LEU A 78 0.08 -7.46 7.46
CA LEU A 78 0.65 -8.66 6.83
C LEU A 78 0.68 -9.86 7.79
N PHE A 79 0.98 -9.65 9.08
CA PHE A 79 0.89 -10.73 10.07
C PHE A 79 -0.56 -11.17 10.33
N LEU A 80 -1.52 -10.23 10.27
CA LEU A 80 -2.94 -10.53 10.45
C LEU A 80 -3.47 -11.51 9.39
N LEU A 81 -2.92 -11.48 8.16
CA LEU A 81 -3.26 -12.43 7.09
C LEU A 81 -2.95 -13.89 7.43
N PHE A 82 -2.05 -14.16 8.39
CA PHE A 82 -1.75 -15.52 8.84
C PHE A 82 -2.69 -16.03 9.95
N ILE A 83 -3.42 -15.13 10.61
CA ILE A 83 -4.31 -15.45 11.74
C ILE A 83 -5.76 -15.58 11.26
N VAL A 84 -6.12 -14.86 10.20
CA VAL A 84 -7.50 -14.76 9.73
C VAL A 84 -7.87 -15.93 8.80
N PRO A 85 -9.11 -16.47 8.90
CA PRO A 85 -9.57 -17.51 8.00
C PRO A 85 -9.54 -17.07 6.53
N ASP A 86 -9.15 -17.98 5.63
CA ASP A 86 -8.91 -17.71 4.19
C ASP A 86 -10.03 -16.94 3.48
N GLY A 87 -11.28 -17.09 3.93
CA GLY A 87 -12.44 -16.38 3.37
C GLY A 87 -12.40 -14.85 3.53
N TYR A 88 -11.65 -14.32 4.51
CA TYR A 88 -11.55 -12.87 4.75
C TYR A 88 -10.23 -12.26 4.29
N ASN A 89 -9.24 -13.08 3.92
CA ASN A 89 -7.93 -12.61 3.45
C ASN A 89 -8.05 -11.69 2.23
N PHE A 90 -9.03 -11.94 1.36
CA PHE A 90 -9.34 -11.06 0.23
C PHE A 90 -9.80 -9.66 0.66
N LEU A 91 -10.71 -9.57 1.64
CA LEU A 91 -11.20 -8.26 2.12
C LEU A 91 -10.08 -7.49 2.83
N ILE A 92 -9.26 -8.20 3.60
CA ILE A 92 -8.14 -7.60 4.32
C ILE A 92 -7.10 -7.04 3.35
N ILE A 93 -6.67 -7.82 2.36
CA ILE A 93 -5.68 -7.33 1.38
C ILE A 93 -6.23 -6.13 0.60
N CYS A 94 -7.49 -6.15 0.18
CA CYS A 94 -8.12 -5.00 -0.48
C CYS A 94 -8.11 -3.75 0.40
N LEU A 95 -8.41 -3.90 1.69
CA LEU A 95 -8.47 -2.80 2.63
C LEU A 95 -7.07 -2.24 2.94
N ILE A 96 -6.07 -3.12 3.06
CA ILE A 96 -4.66 -2.73 3.19
C ILE A 96 -4.20 -1.95 1.96
N THR A 97 -4.44 -2.50 0.75
CA THR A 97 -4.07 -1.82 -0.50
C THR A 97 -4.78 -0.47 -0.62
N LEU A 98 -6.06 -0.37 -0.26
CA LEU A 98 -6.78 0.91 -0.29
C LEU A 98 -6.14 1.96 0.63
N ILE A 99 -5.75 1.57 1.85
CA ILE A 99 -5.10 2.50 2.78
C ILE A 99 -3.69 2.86 2.29
N GLU A 100 -2.94 1.91 1.72
CA GLU A 100 -1.66 2.16 1.06
C GLU A 100 -1.82 3.26 0.00
N THR A 101 -2.78 3.11 -0.92
CA THR A 101 -3.08 4.11 -1.95
C THR A 101 -3.35 5.50 -1.34
N LEU A 102 -4.10 5.57 -0.23
CA LEU A 102 -4.40 6.84 0.44
C LEU A 102 -3.15 7.50 1.04
N VAL A 103 -2.27 6.72 1.66
CA VAL A 103 -1.01 7.21 2.25
C VAL A 103 -0.07 7.72 1.15
N VAL A 104 0.09 6.92 0.09
CA VAL A 104 0.86 7.27 -1.10
C VAL A 104 0.34 8.57 -1.72
N TYR A 105 -0.98 8.73 -1.86
CA TYR A 105 -1.60 9.96 -2.34
C TYR A 105 -1.31 11.19 -1.46
N GLU A 106 -1.39 11.05 -0.13
CA GLU A 106 -1.08 12.15 0.78
C GLU A 106 0.41 12.54 0.71
N LEU A 107 1.30 11.55 0.52
CA LEU A 107 2.73 11.77 0.34
C LEU A 107 3.05 12.50 -0.98
N TYR A 108 2.34 12.16 -2.06
CA TYR A 108 2.40 12.90 -3.32
C TYR A 108 1.98 14.37 -3.15
N ASN A 109 0.86 14.61 -2.46
CA ASN A 109 0.37 15.96 -2.17
C ASN A 109 1.38 16.76 -1.32
N ALA A 110 2.00 16.12 -0.34
CA ALA A 110 3.05 16.71 0.48
C ALA A 110 4.29 17.09 -0.34
N ARG A 111 4.70 16.25 -1.30
CA ARG A 111 5.80 16.55 -2.24
C ARG A 111 5.48 17.77 -3.10
N GLU A 112 4.29 17.84 -3.68
CA GLU A 112 3.88 18.98 -4.51
C GLU A 112 3.80 20.27 -3.69
N TYR A 113 3.33 20.19 -2.45
CA TYR A 113 3.40 21.32 -1.52
C TYR A 113 4.85 21.74 -1.25
N ALA A 114 5.75 20.80 -0.95
CA ALA A 114 7.16 21.08 -0.69
C ALA A 114 7.84 21.82 -1.86
N LYS A 115 7.58 21.37 -3.10
CA LYS A 115 8.10 22.02 -4.31
C LYS A 115 7.63 23.47 -4.43
N LYS A 116 6.34 23.74 -4.22
CA LYS A 116 5.79 25.10 -4.33
C LYS A 116 6.42 26.10 -3.35
N ILE A 117 6.76 25.66 -2.13
CA ILE A 117 7.38 26.54 -1.11
C ILE A 117 8.89 26.74 -1.35
N ASN A 118 9.52 25.94 -2.24
CA ASN A 118 10.93 26.09 -2.60
C ASN A 118 11.14 26.87 -3.90
N GLN A 119 10.09 27.03 -4.71
CA GLN A 119 10.13 27.83 -5.94
C GLN A 119 9.80 29.31 -5.69
N ASN A 120 9.30 29.65 -4.50
CA ASN A 120 9.14 31.03 -3.99
C ASN A 120 10.26 31.36 -3.00
#